data_AF-A0A523J4G4-F1
#
_entry.id   AF-A0A523J4G4-F1
#
_cell.length_a   1.000
_cell.length_b   1.000
_cell.length_c   1.000
_cell.angle_alpha   90.00
_cell.angle_beta   90.00
_cell.angle_gamma   90.00
#
_symmetry.space_group_name_H-M   'P 1'
#
loop_
_entity.id
_entity.type
_entity.pdbx_description
1 polymer ?
#
loop_
_entity_poly.entity_id
_entity_poly.type
_entity_poly.pdbx_seq_one_letter_code
_entity_poly.pdbx_strand_id
1 'polypeptide(L)'
;MNEKIPYRGNKGKPYRQRRRPSGGRAPVKKSIFGKEKFINSYFSFYEQYLAARRKYFEAFGRGKSTKKLEGNYYRGLDKLRTFEESLTPEQIEIFRKYFPDLRLETTYSENRGIEDLGKLEVLEGGIEDPHLLPSQIESNYSDDTEESVGTIDDYKSYKGL
;
A
#
# COMPACT_ATOMS: atom_id res chain seq x y z
N MET A 1 50.34 16.04 51.48
CA MET A 1 48.99 16.58 51.23
C MET A 1 48.88 16.86 49.75
N ASN A 2 48.16 16.04 48.99
CA ASN A 2 47.95 16.21 47.55
C ASN A 2 46.47 16.50 47.32
N GLU A 3 46.14 17.74 47.00
CA GLU A 3 44.77 18.16 46.68
C GLU A 3 44.41 17.68 45.26
N LYS A 4 43.37 16.84 45.17
CA LYS A 4 42.78 16.44 43.89
C LYS A 4 41.85 17.55 43.41
N ILE A 5 42.26 18.27 42.37
CA ILE A 5 41.40 19.20 41.65
C ILE A 5 40.30 18.38 40.92
N PRO A 6 39.00 18.61 41.16
CA PRO A 6 37.97 17.90 40.42
C PRO A 6 37.88 18.46 38.99
N TYR A 7 38.00 17.54 38.02
CA TYR A 7 37.81 17.80 36.59
C TYR A 7 36.35 18.24 36.35
N ARG A 8 36.12 19.53 36.07
CA ARG A 8 34.81 20.02 35.61
C ARG A 8 34.58 19.54 34.18
N GLY A 9 33.79 18.48 34.03
CA GLY A 9 33.29 18.00 32.75
C GLY A 9 32.63 19.13 31.95
N ASN A 10 33.20 19.39 30.78
CA ASN A 10 32.78 20.42 29.83
C ASN A 10 31.40 20.03 29.29
N LYS A 11 30.32 20.60 29.85
CA LYS A 11 28.95 20.41 29.36
C LYS A 11 28.88 20.85 27.90
N GLY A 12 28.49 19.91 27.03
CA GLY A 12 28.50 20.04 25.58
C GLY A 12 27.92 21.36 25.08
N LYS A 13 28.72 22.09 24.30
CA LYS A 13 28.22 23.22 23.52
C LYS A 13 27.25 22.66 22.46
N PRO A 14 26.00 23.15 22.36
CA PRO A 14 25.09 22.68 21.34
C PRO A 14 25.69 22.98 19.96
N TYR A 15 25.75 21.97 19.11
CA TYR A 15 26.17 22.09 17.72
C TYR A 15 25.22 23.07 17.04
N ARG A 16 25.61 24.35 16.95
CA ARG A 16 24.87 25.35 16.20
C ARG A 16 24.82 24.86 14.76
N GLN A 17 23.66 24.36 14.32
CA GLN A 17 23.43 24.09 12.91
C GLN A 17 23.75 25.38 12.16
N ARG A 18 24.85 25.38 11.41
CA ARG A 18 25.14 26.41 10.43
C ARG A 18 23.97 26.40 9.46
N ARG A 19 23.04 27.35 9.64
CA ARG A 19 22.02 27.69 8.65
C ARG A 19 22.78 27.99 7.37
N ARG A 20 22.78 27.03 6.44
CA ARG A 20 23.34 27.24 5.11
C ARG A 20 22.65 28.48 4.53
N PRO A 21 23.39 29.43 3.94
CA PRO A 21 22.78 30.60 3.34
C PRO A 21 21.80 30.13 2.26
N SER A 22 20.52 30.44 2.48
CA SER A 22 19.43 30.24 1.54
C SER A 22 19.58 31.26 0.39
N GLY A 23 20.62 31.10 -0.41
CA GLY A 23 21.03 32.04 -1.45
C GLY A 23 21.10 31.46 -2.87
N GLY A 24 20.71 30.20 -3.06
CA GLY A 24 20.42 29.69 -4.39
C GLY A 24 18.93 29.83 -4.62
N ARG A 25 18.51 30.70 -5.55
CA ARG A 25 17.15 30.66 -6.11
C ARG A 25 16.94 29.22 -6.57
N ALA A 26 16.19 28.44 -5.79
CA ALA A 26 15.73 27.14 -6.23
C ALA A 26 15.08 27.37 -7.59
N PRO A 27 15.37 26.55 -8.61
CA PRO A 27 14.74 26.70 -9.91
C PRO A 27 13.24 26.81 -9.65
N VAL A 28 12.63 27.89 -10.14
CA VAL A 28 11.18 28.10 -10.00
C VAL A 28 10.55 26.86 -10.61
N LYS A 29 10.07 25.95 -9.74
CA LYS A 29 9.41 24.74 -10.19
C LYS A 29 8.23 25.26 -11.00
N LYS A 30 8.29 25.09 -12.33
CA LYS A 30 7.18 25.43 -13.21
C LYS A 30 5.97 24.77 -12.57
N SER A 31 5.04 25.57 -12.08
CA SER A 31 3.83 25.04 -11.49
C SER A 31 3.14 24.28 -12.59
N ILE A 32 3.18 22.96 -12.50
CA ILE A 32 2.47 22.07 -13.40
C ILE A 32 0.99 22.31 -13.08
N PHE A 33 0.40 23.30 -13.74
CA PHE A 33 -1.02 23.61 -13.64
C PHE A 33 -1.76 22.76 -14.67
N GLY A 34 -2.82 22.07 -14.26
CA GLY A 34 -3.70 21.31 -15.15
C GLY A 34 -3.58 19.78 -15.06
N LYS A 35 -4.07 19.09 -16.10
CA LYS A 35 -4.20 17.62 -16.21
C LYS A 35 -2.89 16.87 -15.97
N GLU A 36 -1.75 17.48 -16.29
CA GLU A 36 -0.42 16.87 -16.10
C GLU A 36 -0.03 16.74 -14.62
N LYS A 37 -0.64 17.50 -13.71
CA LYS A 37 -0.26 17.50 -12.29
C LYS A 37 -0.57 16.17 -11.62
N PHE A 38 -1.77 15.63 -11.84
CA PHE A 38 -2.18 14.38 -11.21
C PHE A 38 -1.45 13.19 -11.85
N ILE A 39 -1.22 13.22 -13.17
CA ILE A 39 -0.43 12.20 -13.88
C ILE A 39 1.02 12.16 -13.35
N ASN A 40 1.67 13.32 -13.21
CA ASN A 40 3.02 13.38 -12.66
C ASN A 40 3.07 12.97 -11.17
N SER A 41 2.00 13.25 -10.42
CA SER A 41 1.88 12.80 -9.03
C SER A 41 1.78 11.28 -8.97
N TYR A 42 0.94 10.67 -9.82
CA TYR A 42 0.83 9.23 -9.97
C TYR A 42 2.17 8.59 -10.31
N PHE A 43 2.88 9.09 -11.33
CA PHE A 43 4.22 8.59 -11.69
C PHE A 43 5.19 8.69 -10.51
N SER A 44 5.18 9.79 -9.76
CA SER A 44 6.05 9.94 -8.60
C SER A 44 5.74 8.92 -7.50
N PHE A 45 4.47 8.66 -7.21
CA PHE A 45 4.06 7.63 -6.24
C PHE A 45 4.41 6.22 -6.74
N TYR A 46 4.20 5.96 -8.02
CA TYR A 46 4.53 4.69 -8.66
C TYR A 46 6.04 4.40 -8.63
N GLU A 47 6.88 5.38 -8.94
CA GLU A 47 8.35 5.25 -8.83
C GLU A 47 8.78 4.98 -7.39
N GLN A 48 8.19 5.67 -6.41
CA GLN A 48 8.47 5.43 -5.00
C GLN A 48 8.07 4.00 -4.58
N TYR A 49 6.91 3.54 -5.02
CA TYR A 49 6.42 2.19 -4.79
C TYR A 49 7.34 1.15 -5.43
N LEU A 50 7.73 1.31 -6.69
CA LEU A 50 8.65 0.40 -7.39
C LEU A 50 10.02 0.34 -6.71
N ALA A 51 10.55 1.48 -6.27
CA ALA A 51 11.81 1.53 -5.52
C ALA A 51 11.70 0.82 -4.17
N ALA A 52 10.59 0.99 -3.45
CA ALA A 52 10.33 0.30 -2.19
C ALA A 52 10.15 -1.21 -2.39
N ARG A 53 9.38 -1.62 -3.41
CA ARG A 53 9.17 -3.01 -3.82
C ARG A 53 10.49 -3.70 -4.12
N ARG A 54 11.32 -3.09 -4.98
CA ARG A 54 12.63 -3.63 -5.32
C ARG A 54 13.49 -3.83 -4.08
N LYS A 55 13.61 -2.81 -3.22
CA LYS A 55 14.41 -2.89 -1.98
C LYS A 55 13.91 -3.96 -1.03
N TYR A 56 12.59 -4.10 -0.89
CA TYR A 56 11.98 -5.11 -0.02
C TYR A 56 12.31 -6.52 -0.52
N PHE A 57 12.03 -6.83 -1.78
CA PHE A 57 12.28 -8.16 -2.34
C PHE A 57 13.76 -8.49 -2.49
N GLU A 58 14.62 -7.50 -2.69
CA GLU A 58 16.08 -7.73 -2.69
C GLU A 58 16.60 -8.10 -1.30
N ALA A 59 15.97 -7.59 -0.23
CA ALA A 59 16.31 -7.94 1.15
C ALA A 59 15.56 -9.19 1.65
N PHE A 60 14.46 -9.56 0.98
CA PHE A 60 13.64 -10.73 1.30
C PHE A 60 14.49 -12.00 1.18
N GLY A 61 14.60 -12.75 2.27
CA GLY A 61 15.47 -13.94 2.35
C GLY A 61 16.92 -13.68 2.79
N ARG A 62 17.39 -12.42 2.90
CA ARG A 62 18.76 -12.09 3.32
C ARG A 62 18.94 -11.86 4.83
N GLY A 63 17.95 -12.22 5.66
CA GLY A 63 18.03 -12.23 7.12
C GLY A 63 18.14 -10.87 7.85
N LYS A 64 18.25 -9.74 7.13
CA LYS A 64 18.22 -8.39 7.73
C LYS A 64 16.78 -7.97 8.02
N SER A 65 16.59 -7.08 9.00
CA SER A 65 15.27 -6.64 9.48
C SER A 65 14.37 -6.09 8.35
N THR A 66 13.55 -6.95 7.76
CA THR A 66 12.69 -6.65 6.60
C THR A 66 11.46 -5.84 6.97
N LYS A 67 11.03 -5.87 8.24
CA LYS A 67 9.80 -5.19 8.72
C LYS A 67 9.69 -3.72 8.31
N LYS A 68 10.81 -2.96 8.34
CA LYS A 68 10.81 -1.56 7.92
C LYS A 68 10.65 -1.40 6.41
N LEU A 69 11.29 -2.28 5.63
CA LEU A 69 11.20 -2.27 4.17
C LEU A 69 9.81 -2.71 3.71
N GLU A 70 9.25 -3.72 4.38
CA GLU A 70 7.90 -4.21 4.20
C GLU A 70 6.87 -3.11 4.49
N GLY A 71 6.98 -2.44 5.65
CA GLY A 71 6.11 -1.31 5.98
C GLY A 71 6.21 -0.17 4.97
N ASN A 72 7.41 0.11 4.43
CA ASN A 72 7.56 1.12 3.38
C ASN A 72 6.93 0.67 2.04
N TYR A 73 7.03 -0.61 1.71
CA TYR A 73 6.40 -1.19 0.53
C TYR A 73 4.88 -1.06 0.60
N TYR A 74 4.25 -1.53 1.68
CA TYR A 74 2.79 -1.42 1.84
C TYR A 74 2.31 0.02 1.93
N ARG A 75 3.02 0.91 2.66
CA ARG A 75 2.69 2.34 2.66
C ARG A 75 2.78 2.98 1.27
N GLY A 76 3.71 2.53 0.43
CA GLY A 76 3.81 2.98 -0.95
C GLY A 76 2.63 2.52 -1.80
N LEU A 77 2.22 1.26 -1.62
CA LEU A 77 1.04 0.68 -2.27
C LEU A 77 -0.25 1.39 -1.84
N ASP A 78 -0.44 1.60 -0.54
CA ASP A 78 -1.63 2.26 0.01
C ASP A 78 -1.74 3.70 -0.49
N LYS A 79 -0.63 4.44 -0.54
CA LYS A 79 -0.61 5.79 -1.13
C LYS A 79 -1.05 5.80 -2.59
N LEU A 80 -0.70 4.78 -3.35
CA LEU A 80 -1.06 4.67 -4.75
C LEU A 80 -2.55 4.38 -4.90
N ARG A 81 -3.09 3.44 -4.12
CA ARG A 81 -4.53 3.10 -4.10
C ARG A 81 -5.39 4.26 -3.64
N THR A 82 -5.05 4.87 -2.50
CA THR A 82 -5.76 6.05 -1.99
C THR A 82 -5.70 7.23 -2.96
N PHE A 83 -4.62 7.37 -3.73
CA PHE A 83 -4.54 8.37 -4.79
C PHE A 83 -5.49 8.04 -5.95
N GLU A 84 -5.52 6.79 -6.43
CA GLU A 84 -6.46 6.34 -7.47
C GLU A 84 -7.92 6.53 -7.05
N GLU A 85 -8.26 6.20 -5.80
CA GLU A 85 -9.59 6.41 -5.21
C GLU A 85 -9.97 7.90 -5.09
N SER A 86 -8.98 8.78 -4.91
CA SER A 86 -9.21 10.22 -4.80
C SER A 86 -9.41 10.95 -6.14
N LEU A 87 -9.24 10.25 -7.26
CA LEU A 87 -9.39 10.86 -8.60
C LEU A 87 -10.85 11.20 -8.88
N THR A 88 -11.07 12.36 -9.50
CA THR A 88 -12.42 12.72 -9.97
C THR A 88 -12.81 11.90 -11.20
N PRO A 89 -14.12 11.74 -11.52
CA PRO A 89 -14.56 11.00 -12.70
C PRO A 89 -13.89 11.48 -14.01
N GLU A 90 -13.76 12.79 -14.19
CA GLU A 90 -13.06 13.38 -15.33
C GLU A 90 -11.57 13.01 -15.40
N GLN A 91 -10.91 12.94 -14.24
CA GLN A 91 -9.50 12.53 -14.15
C GLN A 91 -9.32 11.04 -14.43
N ILE A 92 -10.28 10.21 -14.02
CA ILE A 92 -10.27 8.76 -14.30
C ILE A 92 -10.35 8.49 -15.80
N GLU A 93 -11.20 9.20 -16.54
CA GLU A 93 -11.28 9.07 -18.00
C GLU A 93 -9.95 9.42 -18.69
N ILE A 94 -9.34 10.52 -18.26
CA ILE A 94 -8.02 10.93 -18.74
C ILE A 94 -6.97 9.87 -18.36
N PHE A 95 -7.00 9.38 -17.12
CA PHE A 95 -6.08 8.38 -16.61
C PHE A 95 -6.13 7.10 -17.44
N ARG A 96 -7.33 6.56 -17.73
CA ARG A 96 -7.54 5.39 -18.58
C ARG A 96 -7.02 5.57 -20.01
N LYS A 97 -7.00 6.81 -20.52
CA LYS A 97 -6.42 7.12 -21.83
C LYS A 97 -4.89 7.04 -21.83
N TYR A 98 -4.23 7.47 -20.75
CA TYR A 98 -2.77 7.45 -20.63
C TYR A 98 -2.22 6.11 -20.18
N PHE A 99 -2.97 5.41 -19.32
CA PHE A 99 -2.66 4.07 -18.84
C PHE A 99 -3.76 3.13 -19.34
N PRO A 100 -3.72 2.75 -20.63
CA PRO A 100 -4.60 1.69 -21.09
C PRO A 100 -4.30 0.44 -20.26
N ASP A 101 -5.35 -0.26 -19.86
CA ASP A 101 -5.22 -1.57 -19.25
C ASP A 101 -4.35 -2.47 -20.13
N LEU A 102 -3.74 -3.50 -19.53
CA LEU A 102 -2.96 -4.50 -20.24
C LEU A 102 -3.90 -5.26 -21.20
N ARG A 103 -4.14 -4.68 -22.38
CA ARG A 103 -4.89 -5.31 -23.45
C ARG A 103 -4.02 -6.43 -24.00
N LEU A 104 -4.59 -7.63 -24.07
CA LEU A 104 -4.00 -8.73 -24.79
C LEU A 104 -3.81 -8.29 -26.25
N GLU A 105 -2.59 -8.47 -26.76
CA GLU A 105 -2.28 -8.15 -28.15
C GLU A 105 -2.82 -9.27 -29.03
N THR A 106 -4.03 -9.08 -29.57
CA THR A 106 -4.73 -10.07 -30.39
C THR A 106 -4.48 -9.89 -31.89
N THR A 107 -3.69 -8.89 -32.29
CA THR A 107 -3.48 -8.50 -33.70
C THR A 107 -3.00 -9.67 -34.56
N TYR A 108 -2.07 -10.48 -34.07
CA TYR A 108 -1.58 -11.64 -34.81
C TYR A 108 -2.66 -12.70 -35.00
N SER A 109 -3.38 -13.05 -33.92
CA SER A 109 -4.44 -14.06 -33.93
C SER A 109 -5.61 -13.63 -34.82
N GLU A 110 -6.04 -12.37 -34.73
CA GLU A 110 -7.08 -11.77 -35.57
C GLU A 110 -6.70 -11.80 -37.06
N ASN A 111 -5.48 -11.39 -37.40
CA ASN A 111 -4.99 -11.40 -38.78
C ASN A 111 -4.85 -12.82 -39.37
N ARG A 112 -4.72 -13.83 -38.51
CA ARG A 112 -4.48 -15.23 -38.91
C ARG A 112 -5.69 -16.13 -38.70
N GLY A 113 -6.81 -15.59 -38.20
CA GLY A 113 -8.01 -16.36 -37.90
C GLY A 113 -7.79 -17.44 -36.82
N ILE A 114 -6.86 -17.22 -35.90
CA ILE A 114 -6.59 -18.13 -34.79
C ILE A 114 -7.58 -17.80 -33.68
N GLU A 115 -8.31 -18.81 -33.20
CA GLU A 115 -9.24 -18.65 -32.08
C GLU A 115 -8.49 -18.25 -30.79
N ASP A 116 -9.00 -17.23 -30.11
CA ASP A 116 -8.41 -16.69 -28.89
C ASP A 116 -8.82 -17.54 -27.68
N LEU A 117 -8.20 -18.70 -27.54
CA LEU A 117 -8.47 -19.71 -26.50
C LEU A 117 -8.13 -19.26 -25.07
N GLY A 118 -7.67 -18.01 -24.88
CA GLY A 118 -7.21 -17.46 -23.60
C GLY A 118 -8.23 -16.58 -22.86
N LYS A 119 -9.39 -16.28 -23.45
CA LYS A 119 -10.46 -15.58 -22.72
C LYS A 119 -11.12 -16.55 -21.74
N LEU A 120 -10.63 -16.54 -20.50
CA LEU A 120 -11.35 -17.13 -19.38
C LEU A 120 -12.68 -16.38 -19.23
N GLU A 121 -13.78 -16.98 -19.69
CA GLU A 121 -15.11 -16.55 -19.31
C GLU A 121 -15.20 -16.73 -17.79
N VAL A 122 -15.39 -15.62 -17.07
CA VAL A 122 -15.69 -15.69 -15.64
C VAL A 122 -17.06 -16.34 -15.57
N LEU A 123 -17.09 -17.63 -15.22
CA LEU A 123 -18.32 -18.36 -14.97
C LEU A 123 -19.03 -17.65 -13.82
N GLU A 124 -20.07 -16.88 -14.14
CA GLU A 124 -20.99 -16.30 -13.16
C GLU A 124 -21.84 -17.43 -12.58
N GLY A 125 -21.26 -18.19 -11.65
CA GLY A 125 -21.88 -19.29 -10.95
C GLY A 125 -21.12 -19.59 -9.66
N GLY A 126 -21.86 -19.93 -8.59
CA GLY A 126 -21.25 -20.37 -7.35
C GLY A 126 -20.41 -21.61 -7.63
N ILE A 127 -19.09 -21.47 -7.54
CA ILE A 127 -18.17 -22.61 -7.62
C ILE A 127 -18.49 -23.49 -6.41
N GLU A 128 -18.96 -24.71 -6.66
CA GLU A 128 -19.14 -25.71 -5.61
C GLU A 128 -17.76 -26.04 -5.04
N ASP A 129 -17.47 -25.56 -3.82
CA ASP A 129 -16.23 -25.88 -3.13
C ASP A 129 -16.25 -27.37 -2.77
N PRO A 130 -15.35 -28.20 -3.33
CA PRO A 130 -15.32 -29.63 -3.05
C PRO A 130 -14.95 -29.95 -1.59
N HIS A 131 -14.51 -28.96 -0.82
CA HIS A 131 -14.17 -29.10 0.60
C HIS A 131 -15.29 -28.68 1.55
N LEU A 132 -16.41 -28.12 1.05
CA LEU A 132 -17.57 -27.86 1.89
C LEU A 132 -18.27 -29.17 2.24
N LEU A 133 -18.61 -29.35 3.51
CA LEU A 133 -19.43 -30.48 3.95
C LEU A 133 -20.90 -30.21 3.58
N PRO A 134 -21.72 -31.25 3.31
CA PRO A 134 -23.15 -31.08 3.04
C PRO A 134 -23.88 -30.28 4.13
N SER A 135 -23.51 -30.51 5.39
CA SER A 135 -24.06 -29.78 6.54
C SER A 135 -23.75 -28.28 6.55
N GLN A 136 -22.67 -27.85 5.89
CA GLN A 136 -22.27 -26.45 5.78
C GLN A 136 -22.97 -25.75 4.61
N ILE A 137 -23.27 -26.50 3.54
CA ILE A 137 -24.02 -26.02 2.39
C ILE A 137 -25.49 -25.77 2.78
N GLU A 138 -26.05 -26.66 3.60
CA GLU A 138 -27.44 -26.59 4.06
C GLU A 138 -27.67 -25.60 5.20
N SER A 139 -26.61 -25.18 5.91
CA SER A 139 -26.73 -24.26 7.04
C SER A 139 -26.89 -22.81 6.58
N ASN A 140 -28.06 -22.22 6.86
CA ASN A 140 -28.31 -20.80 6.66
C ASN A 140 -28.14 -20.04 7.99
N TYR A 141 -27.01 -19.35 8.15
CA TYR A 141 -26.74 -18.50 9.31
C TYR A 141 -27.22 -17.05 9.11
N SER A 142 -27.99 -16.75 8.06
CA SER A 142 -28.48 -15.39 7.79
C SER A 142 -29.33 -14.83 8.92
N ASP A 143 -30.03 -15.71 9.63
CA ASP A 143 -30.99 -15.38 10.69
C ASP A 143 -30.38 -15.58 12.08
N ASP A 144 -29.11 -15.96 12.15
CA ASP A 144 -28.36 -16.06 13.40
C ASP A 144 -27.98 -14.66 13.88
N THR A 145 -28.91 -14.05 14.63
CA THR A 145 -28.70 -12.79 15.34
C THR A 145 -28.20 -13.00 16.77
N GLU A 146 -27.85 -14.23 17.16
CA GLU A 146 -27.22 -14.48 18.46
C GLU A 146 -25.76 -14.01 18.39
N GLU A 147 -25.58 -12.68 18.45
CA GLU A 147 -24.31 -12.13 18.82
C GLU A 147 -23.93 -12.75 20.19
N SER A 148 -22.77 -13.39 20.27
CA SER A 148 -22.19 -13.81 21.54
C SER A 148 -21.75 -12.56 22.33
N VAL A 149 -22.72 -11.76 22.80
CA VAL A 149 -22.51 -10.60 23.65
C VAL A 149 -22.81 -11.04 25.08
N GLY A 150 -21.81 -11.66 25.70
CA GLY A 150 -21.72 -11.64 27.15
C GLY A 150 -21.11 -10.31 27.56
N THR A 151 -21.78 -9.58 28.46
CA THR A 151 -21.18 -8.43 29.11
C THR A 151 -20.06 -8.91 30.06
N ILE A 152 -19.10 -8.05 30.41
CA ILE A 152 -18.09 -8.41 31.42
C ILE A 152 -18.72 -8.83 32.76
N ASP A 153 -19.93 -8.34 33.04
CA ASP A 153 -20.69 -8.68 34.23
C ASP A 153 -21.35 -10.07 34.14
N ASP A 154 -21.73 -10.53 32.93
CA ASP A 154 -22.17 -11.92 32.70
C ASP A 154 -21.01 -12.91 32.88
N TYR A 155 -19.80 -12.52 32.49
CA TYR A 155 -18.60 -13.31 32.74
C TYR A 155 -18.30 -13.43 34.25
N LYS A 156 -18.43 -12.34 35.00
CA LYS A 156 -18.18 -12.34 36.45
C LYS A 156 -19.24 -13.15 37.20
N SER A 157 -20.50 -13.05 36.83
CA SER A 157 -21.58 -13.84 37.45
C SER A 157 -21.39 -15.34 37.19
N TYR A 158 -21.02 -15.74 35.96
CA TYR A 158 -20.70 -17.12 35.63
C TYR A 158 -19.46 -17.64 36.38
N LYS A 159 -18.44 -16.79 36.59
CA LYS A 159 -17.19 -17.16 37.28
C LYS A 159 -17.21 -16.96 38.80
N GLY A 160 -18.28 -16.40 39.35
CA GLY A 160 -18.41 -16.12 40.79
C GLY A 160 -17.36 -15.12 41.31
N LEU A 161 -16.99 -14.14 40.50
CA LEU A 161 -16.00 -13.08 40.81
C LEU A 161 -16.65 -11.78 41.27
#